data_AF-A0A366MIR2-F1
#
_entry.id   AF-A0A366MIR2-F1
#
_cell.length_a   1.000
_cell.length_b   1.000
_cell.length_c   1.000
_cell.angle_alpha   90.00
_cell.angle_beta   90.00
_cell.angle_gamma   90.00
#
_symmetry.space_group_name_H-M   'P 1'
#
loop_
_entity.id
_entity.type
_entity.pdbx_description
1 polymer ?
#
loop_
_entity_poly.entity_id
_entity_poly.type
_entity_poly.pdbx_seq_one_letter_code
_entity_poly.pdbx_strand_id
1 'polypeptide(L)' 'MEEKDINFEDKILKAKEILEKLSNPQITLSDSLNLYKDGIGELENAQKLLDEAKLIFNAVNKDD' A
#
# COMPACT_ATOMS: atom_id res chain seq x y z
N MET A 1 24.78 -0.79 0.79
CA MET A 1 23.51 -0.14 0.42
C MET A 1 22.45 -1.07 0.95
N GLU A 2 21.85 -0.73 2.09
CA GLU A 2 20.68 -1.48 2.59
C GLU A 2 19.60 -1.37 1.51
N GLU A 3 19.18 -2.51 0.97
CA GLU A 3 17.94 -2.60 0.22
C GLU A 3 16.87 -2.01 1.13
N LYS A 4 16.33 -0.85 0.75
CA LYS A 4 15.12 -0.33 1.40
C LYS A 4 14.03 -1.32 1.03
N ASP A 5 13.89 -2.36 1.85
CA ASP A 5 12.76 -3.26 1.83
C ASP A 5 11.52 -2.37 1.82
N ILE A 6 10.84 -2.37 0.69
CA ILE A 6 9.59 -1.63 0.51
C ILE A 6 8.61 -2.25 1.48
N ASN A 7 8.46 -1.64 2.64
CA ASN A 7 7.72 -2.19 3.76
C ASN A 7 6.24 -1.75 3.71
N PHE A 8 5.40 -2.44 4.47
CA PHE A 8 3.96 -2.16 4.56
C PHE A 8 3.68 -0.68 4.87
N GLU A 9 4.47 -0.08 5.77
CA GLU A 9 4.30 1.31 6.19
C GLU A 9 4.53 2.28 5.03
N ASP A 10 5.58 2.09 4.22
CA ASP A 10 5.86 2.90 3.04
C ASP A 10 4.73 2.84 2.01
N LYS A 11 4.13 1.65 1.82
CA LYS A 11 2.97 1.46 0.92
C LYS A 11 1.75 2.24 1.41
N ILE A 12 1.46 2.18 2.71
CA ILE A 12 0.37 2.93 3.32
C ILE A 12 0.61 4.44 3.26
N LEU A 13 1.86 4.89 3.46
CA LEU A 13 2.25 6.29 3.35
C LEU A 13 2.02 6.82 1.93
N LYS A 14 2.45 6.07 0.91
CA LYS A 14 2.19 6.42 -0.49
C LYS A 14 0.71 6.47 -0.82
N ALA A 15 -0.08 5.51 -0.35
CA ALA A 15 -1.53 5.52 -0.56
C ALA A 15 -2.19 6.77 0.09
N LYS A 16 -1.72 7.19 1.27
CA LYS A 16 -2.18 8.44 1.91
C LYS A 16 -1.80 9.69 1.11
N GLU A 17 -0.57 9.79 0.62
CA GLU A 17 -0.14 10.91 -0.22
C GLU A 17 -0.97 11.01 -1.52
N ILE A 18 -1.32 9.86 -2.11
CA ILE A 18 -2.19 9.79 -3.28
C ILE A 18 -3.60 10.29 -2.96
N LEU A 19 -4.16 9.89 -1.82
CA LEU A 19 -5.45 10.38 -1.32
C LEU A 19 -5.46 11.90 -1.09
N GLU A 20 -4.38 12.45 -0.53
CA GLU A 20 -4.22 13.91 -0.38
C GLU A 20 -4.19 14.62 -1.73
N LYS A 21 -3.46 14.07 -2.71
CA LYS A 21 -3.43 14.61 -4.08
C LYS A 21 -4.79 14.56 -4.77
N LEU A 22 -5.56 13.49 -4.56
CA LEU A 22 -6.92 13.35 -5.07
C LEU A 22 -7.90 14.35 -4.42
N SER A 23 -7.60 14.79 -3.20
CA SER A 23 -8.40 15.81 -2.50
C SER A 23 -8.16 17.23 -3.02
N ASN A 24 -7.14 17.43 -3.87
CA ASN A 24 -6.85 18.73 -4.46
C ASN A 24 -7.87 19.08 -5.56
N PRO A 25 -8.67 20.16 -5.41
CA PRO A 25 -9.69 20.54 -6.39
C PRO A 25 -9.11 21.01 -7.74
N GLN A 26 -7.79 21.23 -7.85
CA GLN A 26 -7.12 21.59 -9.10
C GLN A 26 -6.63 20.38 -9.92
N ILE A 27 -6.85 19.16 -9.43
CA ILE A 27 -6.46 17.95 -10.16
C ILE A 27 -7.29 17.77 -11.43
N THR A 28 -6.66 17.35 -12.52
CA THR A 28 -7.38 17.02 -13.75
C THR A 28 -8.06 15.66 -13.60
N LEU A 29 -9.17 15.43 -14.32
CA LEU A 29 -9.85 14.14 -14.30
C LEU A 29 -8.92 12.98 -14.71
N SER A 30 -8.05 13.20 -15.70
CA SER A 30 -7.10 12.18 -16.14
C SER A 30 -6.08 11.84 -15.05
N ASP A 31 -5.55 12.86 -14.38
CA ASP A 31 -4.60 12.66 -13.28
C ASP A 31 -5.28 11.98 -12.09
N SER A 32 -6.54 12.32 -11.79
CA SER A 32 -7.30 11.67 -10.73
C SER A 32 -7.53 10.18 -10.98
N LEU A 33 -7.74 9.77 -12.23
CA LEU A 33 -7.90 8.37 -12.60
C LEU A 33 -6.58 7.58 -12.50
N ASN A 34 -5.47 8.20 -12.89
CA ASN A 34 -4.14 7.60 -12.76
C ASN A 34 -3.75 7.45 -11.28
N LEU A 35 -3.87 8.53 -10.50
CA LEU A 35 -3.61 8.53 -9.06
C LEU A 35 -4.50 7.54 -8.32
N TYR A 36 -5.79 7.45 -8.67
CA TYR A 36 -6.68 6.45 -8.08
C TYR A 36 -6.20 5.01 -8.35
N LYS A 37 -5.83 4.68 -9.59
CA LYS A 37 -5.29 3.35 -9.93
C LYS A 37 -4.00 3.05 -9.17
N ASP A 38 -3.10 4.02 -9.10
CA ASP A 38 -1.84 3.87 -8.38
C ASP A 38 -2.09 3.66 -6.87
N GLY A 39 -3.01 4.42 -6.29
CA GLY A 39 -3.39 4.29 -4.88
C GLY A 39 -3.99 2.94 -4.53
N ILE A 40 -4.88 2.43 -5.40
CA ILE A 40 -5.43 1.08 -5.25
C ILE A 40 -4.33 0.02 -5.34
N GLY A 41 -3.40 0.15 -6.29
CA GLY A 41 -2.26 -0.78 -6.42
C GLY A 41 -1.34 -0.79 -5.20
N GLU A 42 -1.07 0.37 -4.59
CA GLU A 42 -0.28 0.45 -3.36
C GLU A 42 -1.01 -0.20 -2.18
N LEU A 43 -2.33 -0.01 -2.06
CA LEU A 43 -3.15 -0.64 -1.02
C LEU A 43 -3.25 -2.16 -1.19
N GLU A 44 -3.40 -2.66 -2.41
CA GLU A 44 -3.40 -4.10 -2.69
C GLU A 44 -2.08 -4.77 -2.32
N ASN A 45 -0.96 -4.10 -2.61
CA ASN A 45 0.36 -4.60 -2.23
C ASN A 45 0.55 -4.59 -0.71
N ALA A 46 0.10 -3.52 -0.02
CA ALA A 46 0.10 -3.49 1.44
C ALA A 46 -0.74 -4.63 2.03
N GLN A 47 -1.92 -4.89 1.47
CA GLN A 47 -2.80 -5.97 1.90
C GLN A 47 -2.12 -7.34 1.76
N LYS A 48 -1.44 -7.61 0.64
CA LYS A 48 -0.69 -8.86 0.44
C LYS A 48 0.40 -9.06 1.49
N LEU A 49 1.18 -8.02 1.80
CA LEU A 49 2.21 -8.08 2.83
C LEU A 49 1.61 -8.41 4.21
N LEU A 50 0.45 -7.84 4.53
CA LEU A 50 -0.26 -8.13 5.78
C LEU A 50 -0.79 -9.57 5.82
N ASP A 51 -1.32 -10.06 4.72
CA ASP A 51 -1.85 -11.42 4.63
C ASP A 51 -0.73 -12.47 4.70
N GLU A 52 0.41 -12.22 4.07
CA GLU A 52 1.61 -13.06 4.21
C GLU A 52 2.11 -13.08 5.65
N ALA A 53 2.21 -11.92 6.31
CA ALA A 53 2.62 -11.83 7.71
C ALA A 53 1.66 -12.60 8.64
N LYS A 54 0.34 -12.49 8.43
CA LYS A 54 -0.67 -13.27 9.17
C LYS A 54 -0.54 -14.76 8.91
N LEU A 55 -0.26 -15.17 7.67
CA LEU A 55 -0.13 -16.57 7.31
C LEU A 55 1.10 -17.20 7.98
N ILE A 56 2.24 -16.49 7.97
CA ILE A 56 3.46 -16.90 8.70
C ILE A 56 3.17 -16.99 10.20
N PHE A 57 2.55 -15.97 10.79
CA PHE A 57 2.19 -15.97 12.20
C PHE A 57 1.31 -17.18 12.57
N ASN A 58 0.26 -17.45 11.78
CA ASN A 58 -0.64 -18.58 12.02
C ASN A 58 0.03 -19.94 11.81
N ALA A 59 0.99 -20.05 10.90
CA ALA A 59 1.77 -21.27 10.70
C ALA A 59 2.67 -21.55 11.91
N VAL A 60 3.40 -20.53 12.39
CA VAL A 60 4.26 -20.64 13.57
C VAL A 60 3.47 -20.97 14.83
N ASN A 61 2.28 -20.40 15.01
CA ASN A 61 1.41 -20.70 16.17
C ASN A 61 0.65 -22.04 16.09
N LYS A 62 0.73 -22.77 14.97
CA LYS A 62 0.08 -24.07 14.80
C LYS A 62 0.96 -25.27 15.17
N ASP A 63 2.26 -25.04 15.37
CA ASP A 63 3.25 -26.06 15.71
C ASP A 63 3.53 -26.18 17.23
N ASP A 64 2.70 -25.57 18.09
CA ASP A 64 2.68 -25.74 19.56
C ASP A 64 1.45 -26.53 20.05
#